data_AF-A0A8H6MUK7-F1
#
_entry.id   AF-A0A8H6MUK7-F1
#
_cell.length_a   1.000
_cell.length_b   1.000
_cell.length_c   1.000
_cell.angle_alpha   90.00
_cell.angle_beta   90.00
_cell.angle_gamma   90.00
#
_symmetry.space_group_name_H-M   'P 1'
#
loop_
_entity.id
_entity.type
_entity.pdbx_description
1 polymer ?
#
loop_
_entity_poly.entity_id
_entity_poly.type
_entity_poly.pdbx_seq_one_letter_code
_entity_poly.pdbx_strand_id
1 'polypeptide(L)'
;MAASNVRPWAIFTGYMVLAAALTTKAIAIIRAQRRARSTGRSADGADPAPSGRRAVALFSLLAALSLATTWYHMFRFFEWSYGQWAIAHVAAADTDGLRLGEWLRDTSLFRQAWASTLETVPRAWWSLQIFGFCANWSVMLAVQSRKRSISHAWVFILLGQVVAISFAANLSFLAVLCSELPDRKRAAAPSALSWHTVLLFGNLLWAMSIPAAIGRPGFMLLLLGPHLLAFAPLLLDKIFPARTLGEPTWFWKAASMAWVLAVAFKGVSDEKVAFEVVLRTLYEHPAVSSVGWDVICCWISFGAWAVAGLN
;
A
#
# COMPACT_ATOMS: atom_id res chain seq x y z
N MET A 1 -20.54 20.75 29.59
CA MET A 1 -20.89 19.33 29.36
C MET A 1 -19.66 18.64 28.79
N ALA A 2 -19.13 17.61 29.44
CA ALA A 2 -17.98 16.88 28.92
C ALA A 2 -18.36 16.21 27.59
N ALA A 3 -17.66 16.56 26.50
CA ALA A 3 -17.92 15.97 25.19
C ALA A 3 -17.54 14.49 25.21
N SER A 4 -18.45 13.63 24.74
CA SER A 4 -18.29 12.18 24.78
C SER A 4 -17.12 11.68 23.93
N ASN A 5 -16.30 10.80 24.52
CA ASN A 5 -15.18 10.14 23.85
C ASN A 5 -15.59 8.86 23.09
N VAL A 6 -16.88 8.50 23.10
CA VAL A 6 -17.37 7.24 22.51
C VAL A 6 -17.09 7.18 21.00
N ARG A 7 -17.30 8.29 20.27
CA ARG A 7 -17.12 8.33 18.81
C ARG A 7 -15.65 8.15 18.40
N PRO A 8 -14.66 8.88 18.94
CA PRO A 8 -13.25 8.66 18.62
C PRO A 8 -12.78 7.23 18.89
N TRP A 9 -13.16 6.66 20.04
CA TRP A 9 -12.86 5.26 20.37
C TRP A 9 -13.49 4.29 19.38
N ALA A 10 -14.76 4.48 19.03
CA ALA A 10 -15.44 3.63 18.05
C ALA A 10 -14.76 3.67 16.67
N ILE A 11 -14.29 4.84 16.23
CA ILE A 11 -13.55 4.98 14.97
C ILE A 11 -12.22 4.24 15.04
N PHE A 12 -11.43 4.46 16.09
CA PHE A 12 -10.13 3.81 16.26
C PHE A 12 -10.26 2.28 16.38
N THR A 13 -11.11 1.80 17.28
CA THR A 13 -11.38 0.37 17.44
C THR A 13 -11.96 -0.24 16.17
N GLY A 14 -12.88 0.47 15.50
CA GLY A 14 -13.44 0.04 14.22
C GLY A 14 -12.38 -0.12 13.14
N TYR A 15 -11.40 0.79 13.08
CA TYR A 15 -10.25 0.68 12.18
C TYR A 15 -9.38 -0.55 12.49
N MET A 16 -9.08 -0.81 13.77
CA MET A 16 -8.30 -1.98 14.19
C MET A 16 -9.02 -3.30 13.85
N VAL A 17 -10.32 -3.37 14.11
CA VAL A 17 -11.16 -4.53 13.77
C VAL A 17 -11.21 -4.72 12.25
N LEU A 18 -11.35 -3.64 11.47
CA LEU A 18 -11.34 -3.70 10.02
C LEU A 18 -10.00 -4.26 9.49
N ALA A 19 -8.87 -3.77 10.01
CA ALA A 19 -7.53 -4.25 9.64
C ALA A 19 -7.36 -5.76 9.89
N ALA A 20 -7.77 -6.22 11.09
CA ALA A 20 -7.72 -7.63 11.47
C ALA A 20 -8.66 -8.49 10.62
N ALA A 21 -9.88 -8.03 10.35
CA ALA A 21 -10.86 -8.72 9.52
C ALA A 21 -10.37 -8.86 8.07
N LEU A 22 -9.82 -7.79 7.48
CA LEU A 22 -9.28 -7.82 6.12
C LEU A 22 -8.07 -8.75 6.02
N THR A 23 -7.18 -8.74 7.01
CA THR A 23 -6.03 -9.66 7.06
C THR A 23 -6.49 -11.11 7.15
N THR A 24 -7.47 -11.40 8.01
CA THR A 24 -8.07 -12.73 8.14
C THR A 24 -8.72 -13.18 6.83
N LYS A 25 -9.44 -12.27 6.15
CA LYS A 25 -10.05 -12.54 4.85
C LYS A 25 -9.00 -12.79 3.76
N ALA A 26 -7.92 -12.01 3.72
CA ALA A 26 -6.80 -12.21 2.80
C ALA A 26 -6.15 -13.59 2.99
N ILE A 27 -5.89 -13.99 4.25
CA ILE A 27 -5.37 -15.32 4.58
C ILE A 27 -6.35 -16.42 4.16
N ALA A 28 -7.65 -16.22 4.36
CA ALA A 28 -8.68 -17.17 3.94
C ALA A 28 -8.69 -17.36 2.40
N ILE A 29 -8.53 -16.27 1.64
CA ILE A 29 -8.39 -16.32 0.16
C ILE A 29 -7.15 -17.15 -0.22
N ILE A 30 -5.99 -16.87 0.36
CA ILE A 30 -4.74 -17.61 0.08
C ILE A 30 -4.92 -19.11 0.39
N ARG A 31 -5.54 -19.44 1.53
CA ARG A 31 -5.82 -20.84 1.92
C ARG A 31 -6.78 -21.52 0.95
N ALA A 32 -7.82 -20.82 0.50
CA ALA A 32 -8.76 -21.35 -0.49
C ALA A 32 -8.07 -21.68 -1.82
N GLN A 33 -7.24 -20.75 -2.32
CA GLN A 33 -6.45 -20.97 -3.55
C GLN A 33 -5.50 -22.16 -3.41
N ARG A 34 -4.78 -22.25 -2.28
CA ARG A 34 -3.88 -23.37 -1.99
C ARG A 34 -4.62 -24.71 -1.94
N ARG A 35 -5.82 -24.75 -1.36
CA ARG A 35 -6.66 -25.96 -1.30
C ARG A 35 -7.10 -26.39 -2.70
N ALA A 36 -7.61 -25.46 -3.51
CA ALA A 36 -8.01 -25.74 -4.89
C ALA A 36 -6.84 -26.31 -5.72
N ARG A 37 -5.65 -25.74 -5.55
CA ARG A 37 -4.42 -26.22 -6.19
C ARG A 37 -4.01 -27.62 -5.74
N SER A 38 -4.15 -27.94 -4.45
CA SER A 38 -3.82 -29.28 -3.96
C SER A 38 -4.79 -30.35 -4.46
N THR A 39 -6.08 -30.00 -4.63
CA THR A 39 -7.09 -30.94 -5.13
C THR A 39 -6.92 -31.20 -6.63
N GLY A 40 -6.60 -30.18 -7.44
CA GLY A 40 -6.33 -30.36 -8.87
C GLY A 40 -5.08 -31.21 -9.13
N ARG A 41 -4.02 -30.98 -8.35
CA ARG A 41 -2.72 -31.66 -8.50
C ARG A 41 -2.71 -33.12 -8.06
N SER A 42 -3.59 -33.52 -7.15
CA SER A 42 -3.69 -34.93 -6.73
C SER A 42 -4.19 -35.85 -7.85
N ALA A 43 -4.80 -35.28 -8.89
CA ALA A 43 -5.17 -36.02 -10.11
C ALA A 43 -3.98 -36.22 -11.07
N ASP A 44 -2.93 -35.39 -10.98
CA ASP A 44 -1.83 -35.30 -11.97
C ASP A 44 -0.47 -35.83 -11.46
N GLY A 45 -0.41 -36.32 -10.21
CA GLY A 45 0.76 -37.05 -9.66
C GLY A 45 2.08 -36.29 -9.52
N ALA A 46 2.17 -35.02 -9.94
CA ALA A 46 3.42 -34.28 -9.95
C ALA A 46 3.76 -33.64 -8.59
N ASP A 47 4.94 -33.92 -8.04
CA ASP A 47 5.46 -33.31 -6.81
C ASP A 47 5.64 -31.78 -6.96
N PRO A 48 5.32 -30.95 -5.94
CA PRO A 48 5.47 -29.49 -6.03
C PRO A 48 6.93 -29.12 -6.25
N ALA A 49 7.18 -28.36 -7.33
CA ALA A 49 8.50 -27.84 -7.64
C ALA A 49 9.09 -27.10 -6.42
N PRO A 50 10.33 -27.40 -6.01
CA PRO A 50 10.95 -26.83 -4.81
C PRO A 50 11.03 -25.30 -4.82
N SER A 51 11.04 -24.68 -6.01
CA SER A 51 10.99 -23.23 -6.20
C SER A 51 9.72 -22.58 -5.64
N GLY A 52 8.56 -23.24 -5.77
CA GLY A 52 7.28 -22.71 -5.28
C GLY A 52 7.20 -22.65 -3.75
N ARG A 53 7.77 -23.63 -3.05
CA ARG A 53 7.81 -23.65 -1.58
C ARG A 53 8.70 -22.52 -1.03
N ARG A 54 9.86 -22.29 -1.67
CA ARG A 54 10.78 -21.20 -1.29
C ARG A 54 10.15 -19.83 -1.49
N ALA A 55 9.47 -19.61 -2.62
CA ALA A 55 8.77 -18.35 -2.89
C ALA A 55 7.66 -18.09 -1.86
N VAL A 56 6.86 -19.10 -1.50
CA VAL A 56 5.83 -18.96 -0.45
C VAL A 56 6.45 -18.61 0.90
N ALA A 57 7.55 -19.26 1.29
CA ALA A 57 8.25 -18.93 2.53
C ALA A 57 8.79 -17.50 2.51
N LEU A 58 9.42 -17.08 1.41
CA LEU A 58 9.97 -15.73 1.24
C LEU A 58 8.88 -14.66 1.37
N PHE A 59 7.78 -14.76 0.62
CA PHE A 59 6.72 -13.75 0.68
C PHE A 59 5.92 -13.78 1.99
N SER A 60 5.88 -14.92 2.69
CA SER A 60 5.33 -14.98 4.06
C SER A 60 6.23 -14.23 5.06
N LEU A 61 7.55 -14.42 4.96
CA LEU A 61 8.52 -13.70 5.78
C LEU A 61 8.49 -12.21 5.49
N LEU A 62 8.47 -11.81 4.21
CA LEU A 62 8.38 -10.42 3.81
C LEU A 62 7.06 -9.77 4.27
N ALA A 63 5.93 -10.48 4.21
CA ALA A 63 4.67 -9.98 4.78
C ALA A 63 4.79 -9.73 6.30
N ALA A 64 5.35 -10.69 7.05
CA ALA A 64 5.53 -10.54 8.49
C ALA A 64 6.47 -9.37 8.84
N LEU A 65 7.59 -9.24 8.13
CA LEU A 65 8.54 -8.15 8.30
C LEU A 65 7.91 -6.80 7.95
N SER A 66 7.22 -6.70 6.80
CA SER A 66 6.46 -5.51 6.40
C SER A 66 5.47 -5.07 7.48
N LEU A 67 4.69 -6.01 8.03
CA LEU A 67 3.71 -5.69 9.07
C LEU A 67 4.42 -5.21 10.35
N ALA A 68 5.46 -5.93 10.79
CA ALA A 68 6.18 -5.61 12.01
C ALA A 68 6.86 -4.23 11.94
N THR A 69 7.55 -3.91 10.85
CA THR A 69 8.28 -2.64 10.71
C THR A 69 7.32 -1.46 10.59
N THR A 70 6.29 -1.57 9.76
CA THR A 70 5.31 -0.49 9.56
C THR A 70 4.51 -0.20 10.83
N TRP A 71 4.04 -1.23 11.52
CA TRP A 71 3.27 -1.04 12.76
C TRP A 71 4.13 -0.62 13.94
N TYR A 72 5.39 -1.06 14.02
CA TYR A 72 6.32 -0.53 15.01
C TYR A 72 6.42 1.00 14.91
N HIS A 73 6.63 1.53 13.70
CA HIS A 73 6.70 2.97 13.48
C HIS A 73 5.34 3.68 13.62
N MET A 74 4.24 3.02 13.27
CA MET A 74 2.88 3.54 13.50
C MET A 74 2.60 3.73 15.00
N PHE A 75 2.97 2.76 15.85
CA PHE A 75 2.82 2.90 17.30
C PHE A 75 3.71 4.01 17.86
N ARG A 76 4.94 4.14 17.37
CA ARG A 76 5.83 5.27 17.71
C ARG A 76 5.23 6.62 17.27
N PHE A 77 4.51 6.64 16.17
CA PHE A 77 3.79 7.83 15.72
C PHE A 77 2.61 8.15 16.64
N PHE A 78 1.85 7.15 17.09
CA PHE A 78 0.78 7.35 18.07
C PHE A 78 1.32 7.90 19.39
N GLU A 79 2.44 7.36 19.88
CA GLU A 79 3.14 7.87 21.06
C GLU A 79 3.58 9.33 20.88
N TRP A 80 4.23 9.64 19.77
CA TRP A 80 4.66 11.00 19.44
C TRP A 80 3.48 11.98 19.35
N SER A 81 2.41 11.59 18.64
CA SER A 81 1.22 12.41 18.45
C SER A 81 0.51 12.68 19.78
N TYR A 82 0.39 11.66 20.63
CA TYR A 82 -0.16 11.81 21.98
C TYR A 82 0.70 12.75 22.82
N GLY A 83 2.03 12.60 22.79
CA GLY A 83 2.95 13.46 23.53
C GLY A 83 2.84 14.94 23.13
N GLN A 84 2.77 15.23 21.82
CA GLN A 84 2.58 16.59 21.32
C GLN A 84 1.23 17.18 21.75
N TRP A 85 0.16 16.39 21.63
CA TRP A 85 -1.16 16.80 22.10
C TRP A 85 -1.16 17.05 23.62
N ALA A 86 -0.56 16.16 24.40
CA ALA A 86 -0.50 16.25 25.85
C ALA A 86 0.23 17.51 26.29
N ILE A 87 1.40 17.85 25.72
CA ILE A 87 2.14 19.08 26.05
C ILE A 87 1.27 20.33 25.85
N ALA A 88 0.50 20.38 24.76
CA ALA A 88 -0.39 21.51 24.46
C ALA A 88 -1.60 21.62 25.43
N HIS A 89 -1.99 20.52 26.09
CA HIS A 89 -3.18 20.44 26.94
C HIS A 89 -2.87 20.27 28.45
N VAL A 90 -1.64 19.92 28.80
CA VAL A 90 -1.14 19.79 30.19
C VAL A 90 -0.96 21.15 30.85
N ALA A 91 -0.72 22.21 30.08
CA ALA A 91 -0.75 23.58 30.59
C ALA A 91 -2.13 23.99 31.16
N ALA A 92 -3.18 23.18 30.97
CA ALA A 92 -4.56 23.50 31.32
C ALA A 92 -5.23 22.55 32.35
N ALA A 93 -4.62 21.43 32.79
CA ALA A 93 -5.30 20.51 33.71
C ALA A 93 -4.37 19.61 34.55
N ASP A 94 -4.64 19.56 35.86
CA ASP A 94 -3.98 18.77 36.91
C ASP A 94 -4.65 17.40 37.10
N THR A 95 -4.65 16.56 36.05
CA THR A 95 -5.24 15.21 36.13
C THR A 95 -4.23 14.15 35.74
N ASP A 96 -3.94 13.28 36.70
CA ASP A 96 -3.02 12.15 36.58
C ASP A 96 -3.72 11.01 35.80
N GLY A 97 -3.43 10.86 34.49
CA GLY A 97 -4.01 9.80 33.66
C GLY A 97 -3.88 9.98 32.14
N LEU A 98 -3.91 8.87 31.39
CA LEU A 98 -3.88 8.87 29.92
C LEU A 98 -5.23 9.34 29.34
N ARG A 99 -5.23 10.47 28.62
CA ARG A 99 -6.43 11.09 28.04
C ARG A 99 -6.64 10.72 26.57
N LEU A 100 -6.57 9.42 26.27
CA LEU A 100 -6.60 8.90 24.89
C LEU A 100 -7.88 9.28 24.12
N GLY A 101 -9.04 9.30 24.80
CA GLY A 101 -10.31 9.66 24.15
C GLY A 101 -10.34 11.10 23.66
N GLU A 102 -9.74 12.01 24.42
CA GLU A 102 -9.66 13.43 24.06
C GLU A 102 -8.60 13.66 22.99
N TRP A 103 -7.45 13.01 23.11
CA TRP A 103 -6.43 13.00 22.06
C TRP A 103 -6.99 12.55 20.70
N LEU A 104 -7.70 11.42 20.66
CA LEU A 104 -8.31 10.91 19.43
C LEU A 104 -9.43 11.82 18.88
N ARG A 105 -10.11 12.57 19.76
CA ARG A 105 -11.15 13.54 19.36
C ARG A 105 -10.53 14.77 18.70
N ASP A 106 -9.47 15.27 19.30
CA ASP A 106 -8.90 16.58 18.97
C ASP A 106 -7.80 16.46 17.90
N THR A 107 -7.32 15.24 17.64
CA THR A 107 -6.25 14.97 16.67
C THR A 107 -6.77 14.22 15.44
N SER A 108 -6.64 14.84 14.27
CA SER A 108 -6.84 14.14 13.00
C SER A 108 -5.58 13.35 12.62
N LEU A 109 -5.42 12.14 13.19
CA LEU A 109 -4.20 11.32 13.04
C LEU A 109 -3.78 11.10 11.59
N PHE A 110 -4.74 10.79 10.71
CA PHE A 110 -4.45 10.55 9.29
C PHE A 110 -3.96 11.83 8.59
N ARG A 111 -4.59 12.98 8.86
CA ARG A 111 -4.16 14.27 8.32
C ARG A 111 -2.78 14.65 8.86
N GLN A 112 -2.55 14.44 10.15
CA GLN A 112 -1.27 14.72 10.81
C GLN A 112 -0.15 13.88 10.21
N ALA A 113 -0.35 12.56 10.09
CA ALA A 113 0.64 11.65 9.52
C ALA A 113 1.03 12.05 8.09
N TRP A 114 0.04 12.26 7.21
CA TRP A 114 0.29 12.61 5.82
C TRP A 114 0.82 14.03 5.61
N ALA A 115 0.43 14.98 6.47
CA ALA A 115 1.05 16.30 6.46
C ALA A 115 2.53 16.18 6.83
N SER A 116 2.86 15.50 7.93
CA SER A 116 4.24 15.30 8.38
C SER A 116 5.12 14.61 7.33
N THR A 117 4.58 13.62 6.60
CA THR A 117 5.34 12.83 5.61
C THR A 117 5.60 13.54 4.29
N LEU A 118 4.84 14.60 3.99
CA LEU A 118 4.97 15.35 2.74
C LEU A 118 5.46 16.79 2.95
N GLU A 119 5.51 17.26 4.21
CA GLU A 119 5.81 18.65 4.59
C GLU A 119 7.08 19.22 3.97
N THR A 120 8.14 18.42 3.88
CA THR A 120 9.43 18.84 3.32
C THR A 120 9.80 17.96 2.14
N VAL A 121 10.55 18.51 1.19
CA VAL A 121 11.02 17.76 0.01
C VAL A 121 11.75 16.46 0.37
N PRO A 122 12.65 16.43 1.37
CA PRO A 122 13.32 15.18 1.77
C PRO A 122 12.36 14.12 2.32
N ARG A 123 11.28 14.51 3.01
CA ARG A 123 10.25 13.58 3.50
C ARG A 123 9.34 13.13 2.36
N ALA A 124 8.97 14.05 1.47
CA ALA A 124 8.19 13.75 0.28
C ALA A 124 8.91 12.79 -0.67
N TRP A 125 10.26 12.83 -0.73
CA TRP A 125 11.07 11.89 -1.52
C TRP A 125 10.80 10.42 -1.14
N TRP A 126 10.70 10.12 0.16
CA TRP A 126 10.31 8.79 0.63
C TRP A 126 8.85 8.52 0.31
N SER A 127 7.97 9.45 0.70
CA SER A 127 6.54 9.19 0.76
C SER A 127 5.86 9.12 -0.60
N LEU A 128 6.33 9.87 -1.61
CA LEU A 128 5.74 9.85 -2.95
C LEU A 128 5.85 8.48 -3.63
N GLN A 129 6.91 7.73 -3.32
CA GLN A 129 7.14 6.41 -3.92
C GLN A 129 6.02 5.42 -3.59
N ILE A 130 5.36 5.57 -2.43
CA ILE A 130 4.29 4.65 -2.03
C ILE A 130 3.07 4.72 -2.96
N PHE A 131 2.78 5.90 -3.51
CA PHE A 131 1.74 6.06 -4.55
C PHE A 131 2.14 5.37 -5.84
N GLY A 132 3.42 5.46 -6.21
CA GLY A 132 4.06 4.72 -7.30
C GLY A 132 3.81 3.22 -7.20
N PHE A 133 4.15 2.64 -6.05
CA PHE A 133 3.93 1.24 -5.76
C PHE A 133 2.46 0.87 -5.75
N CYS A 134 1.62 1.64 -5.06
CA CYS A 134 0.19 1.38 -4.99
C CYS A 134 -0.47 1.36 -6.39
N ALA A 135 -0.14 2.32 -7.25
CA ALA A 135 -0.72 2.39 -8.60
C ALA A 135 -0.27 1.20 -9.46
N ASN A 136 1.04 0.90 -9.50
CA ASN A 136 1.57 -0.25 -10.25
C ASN A 136 1.00 -1.59 -9.74
N TRP A 137 1.01 -1.75 -8.42
CA TRP A 137 0.49 -2.92 -7.74
C TRP A 137 -1.00 -3.14 -8.02
N SER A 138 -1.81 -2.08 -7.99
CA SER A 138 -3.25 -2.20 -8.21
C SER A 138 -3.60 -2.75 -9.59
N VAL A 139 -2.89 -2.27 -10.62
CA VAL A 139 -3.02 -2.77 -11.99
C VAL A 139 -2.55 -4.21 -12.11
N MET A 140 -1.37 -4.52 -11.55
CA MET A 140 -0.85 -5.88 -11.56
C MET A 140 -1.81 -6.85 -10.87
N LEU A 141 -2.37 -6.47 -9.72
CA LEU A 141 -3.31 -7.29 -8.99
C LEU A 141 -4.60 -7.52 -9.79
N ALA A 142 -5.14 -6.49 -10.45
CA ALA A 142 -6.31 -6.65 -11.31
C ALA A 142 -6.06 -7.68 -12.40
N VAL A 143 -4.98 -7.51 -13.16
CA VAL A 143 -4.57 -8.44 -14.21
C VAL A 143 -4.38 -9.86 -13.67
N GLN A 144 -3.65 -10.05 -12.57
CA GLN A 144 -3.38 -11.38 -12.01
C GLN A 144 -4.64 -12.01 -11.41
N SER A 145 -5.50 -11.22 -10.77
CA SER A 145 -6.76 -11.70 -10.21
C SER A 145 -7.70 -12.21 -11.29
N ARG A 146 -7.75 -11.54 -12.45
CA ARG A 146 -8.48 -11.98 -13.62
C ARG A 146 -7.87 -13.24 -14.24
N LYS A 147 -6.56 -13.27 -14.44
CA LYS A 147 -5.83 -14.42 -15.01
C LYS A 147 -5.98 -15.68 -14.18
N ARG A 148 -6.04 -15.57 -12.85
CA ARG A 148 -6.02 -16.69 -11.90
C ARG A 148 -7.32 -16.86 -11.12
N SER A 149 -8.39 -16.17 -11.54
CA SER A 149 -9.71 -16.21 -10.91
C SER A 149 -9.69 -16.00 -9.39
N ILE A 150 -8.85 -15.06 -8.91
CA ILE A 150 -8.76 -14.74 -7.49
C ILE A 150 -9.98 -13.89 -7.11
N SER A 151 -10.95 -14.53 -6.47
CA SER A 151 -12.13 -13.83 -5.96
C SER A 151 -11.75 -12.79 -4.89
N HIS A 152 -12.53 -11.71 -4.82
CA HIS A 152 -12.39 -10.67 -3.79
C HIS A 152 -11.02 -9.98 -3.73
N ALA A 153 -10.33 -9.81 -4.86
CA ALA A 153 -9.03 -9.14 -4.92
C ALA A 153 -9.02 -7.71 -4.34
N TRP A 154 -10.19 -7.04 -4.30
CA TRP A 154 -10.38 -5.75 -3.63
C TRP A 154 -9.98 -5.76 -2.15
N VAL A 155 -10.04 -6.92 -1.49
CA VAL A 155 -9.62 -7.08 -0.08
C VAL A 155 -8.15 -6.72 0.09
N PHE A 156 -7.30 -7.11 -0.86
CA PHE A 156 -5.88 -6.77 -0.81
C PHE A 156 -5.69 -5.26 -0.98
N ILE A 157 -6.32 -4.64 -1.99
CA ILE A 157 -6.22 -3.18 -2.19
C ILE A 157 -6.64 -2.43 -0.93
N LEU A 158 -7.81 -2.78 -0.36
CA LEU A 158 -8.30 -2.13 0.85
C LEU A 158 -7.38 -2.35 2.05
N LEU A 159 -6.83 -3.57 2.20
CA LEU A 159 -5.83 -3.86 3.22
C LEU A 159 -4.57 -3.01 3.04
N GLY A 160 -4.15 -2.73 1.81
CA GLY A 160 -3.04 -1.82 1.51
C GLY A 160 -3.30 -0.39 1.98
N GLN A 161 -4.53 0.10 1.82
CA GLN A 161 -4.93 1.45 2.30
C GLN A 161 -5.06 1.52 3.83
N VAL A 162 -5.39 0.41 4.49
CA VAL A 162 -5.68 0.35 5.94
C VAL A 162 -4.45 -0.06 6.76
N VAL A 163 -3.50 -0.80 6.20
CA VAL A 163 -2.41 -1.39 6.99
C VAL A 163 -1.06 -0.94 6.46
N ALA A 164 -0.68 -1.43 5.28
CA ALA A 164 0.56 -1.10 4.60
C ALA A 164 0.53 -1.70 3.19
N ILE A 165 1.09 -1.00 2.20
CA ILE A 165 1.09 -1.45 0.81
C ILE A 165 1.98 -2.69 0.66
N SER A 166 3.17 -2.70 1.26
CA SER A 166 4.09 -3.85 1.13
C SER A 166 3.53 -5.12 1.77
N PHE A 167 2.86 -5.00 2.92
CA PHE A 167 2.20 -6.13 3.58
C PHE A 167 1.09 -6.72 2.70
N ALA A 168 0.19 -5.87 2.21
CA ALA A 168 -0.91 -6.30 1.35
C ALA A 168 -0.41 -6.86 0.00
N ALA A 169 0.65 -6.26 -0.57
CA ALA A 169 1.30 -6.76 -1.78
C ALA A 169 1.85 -8.16 -1.57
N ASN A 170 2.58 -8.42 -0.48
CA ASN A 170 3.11 -9.74 -0.15
C ASN A 170 2.02 -10.80 0.04
N LEU A 171 0.91 -10.46 0.71
CA LEU A 171 -0.24 -11.36 0.79
C LEU A 171 -0.88 -11.62 -0.58
N SER A 172 -0.94 -10.61 -1.45
CA SER A 172 -1.44 -10.79 -2.82
C SER A 172 -0.50 -11.67 -3.67
N PHE A 173 0.82 -11.53 -3.52
CA PHE A 173 1.81 -12.40 -4.15
C PHE A 173 1.65 -13.86 -3.70
N LEU A 174 1.40 -14.08 -2.41
CA LEU A 174 1.07 -15.42 -1.89
C LEU A 174 -0.21 -15.99 -2.51
N ALA A 175 -1.25 -15.16 -2.68
CA ALA A 175 -2.48 -15.58 -3.33
C ALA A 175 -2.22 -15.99 -4.80
N VAL A 176 -1.46 -15.18 -5.54
CA VAL A 176 -1.05 -15.45 -6.94
C VAL A 176 -0.22 -16.74 -7.03
N LEU A 177 0.74 -16.93 -6.13
CA LEU A 177 1.57 -18.14 -6.05
C LEU A 177 0.78 -19.39 -5.71
N CYS A 178 -0.28 -19.26 -4.90
CA CYS A 178 -1.13 -20.38 -4.52
C CYS A 178 -2.22 -20.69 -5.55
N SER A 179 -2.44 -19.81 -6.54
CA SER A 179 -3.48 -19.98 -7.57
C SER A 179 -2.94 -20.66 -8.83
N GLU A 180 -3.76 -21.51 -9.44
CA GLU A 180 -3.45 -22.14 -10.72
C GLU A 180 -3.69 -21.19 -11.89
N LEU A 181 -2.95 -21.39 -12.99
CA LEU A 181 -3.25 -20.73 -14.25
C LEU A 181 -4.30 -21.59 -14.97
N PRO A 182 -5.47 -21.03 -15.35
CA PRO A 182 -6.41 -21.73 -16.20
C PRO A 182 -5.76 -22.15 -17.52
N ASP A 183 -6.23 -23.26 -18.10
CA ASP A 183 -5.75 -23.76 -19.39
C ASP A 183 -5.71 -22.66 -20.45
N ARG A 184 -4.58 -22.59 -21.15
CA ARG A 184 -4.14 -21.47 -21.97
C ARG A 184 -5.01 -21.30 -23.22
N LYS A 185 -6.21 -20.75 -23.09
CA LYS A 185 -6.92 -20.17 -24.25
C LYS A 185 -6.13 -18.95 -24.72
N ARG A 186 -5.76 -18.98 -26.00
CA ARG A 186 -4.89 -18.02 -26.71
C ARG A 186 -5.15 -16.59 -26.23
N ALA A 187 -4.25 -16.05 -25.41
CA ALA A 187 -4.36 -14.69 -24.91
C ALA A 187 -4.34 -13.71 -26.08
N ALA A 188 -5.27 -12.75 -26.09
CA ALA A 188 -5.29 -11.69 -27.09
C ALA A 188 -3.96 -10.92 -27.05
N ALA A 189 -3.48 -10.51 -28.23
CA ALA A 189 -2.24 -9.74 -28.35
C ALA A 189 -2.30 -8.49 -27.45
N PRO A 190 -1.22 -8.16 -26.73
CA PRO A 190 -1.19 -6.98 -25.88
C PRO A 190 -1.38 -5.70 -26.73
N SER A 191 -2.36 -4.87 -26.37
CA SER A 191 -2.47 -3.53 -26.94
C SER A 191 -1.40 -2.62 -26.31
N ALA A 192 -0.70 -1.84 -27.12
CA ALA A 192 0.39 -0.96 -26.64
C ALA A 192 -0.11 0.16 -25.72
N LEU A 193 -1.37 0.59 -25.89
CA LEU A 193 -2.07 1.54 -25.03
C LEU A 193 -3.34 0.86 -24.50
N SER A 194 -3.32 0.43 -23.24
CA SER A 194 -4.48 -0.14 -22.56
C SER A 194 -5.06 0.85 -21.57
N TRP A 195 -6.33 0.67 -21.20
CA TRP A 195 -6.95 1.48 -20.14
C TRP A 195 -6.22 1.37 -18.80
N HIS A 196 -5.55 0.23 -18.54
CA HIS A 196 -4.69 0.09 -17.37
C HIS A 196 -3.48 1.04 -17.41
N THR A 197 -2.85 1.23 -18.57
CA THR A 197 -1.77 2.20 -18.73
C THR A 197 -2.27 3.62 -18.50
N VAL A 198 -3.44 3.97 -19.07
CA VAL A 198 -4.06 5.29 -18.86
C VAL A 198 -4.37 5.53 -17.38
N LEU A 199 -4.98 4.57 -16.69
CA LEU A 199 -5.25 4.66 -15.25
C LEU A 199 -3.99 4.78 -14.42
N LEU A 200 -2.93 4.02 -14.74
CA LEU A 200 -1.66 4.08 -14.04
C LEU A 200 -1.10 5.51 -14.07
N PHE A 201 -0.94 6.09 -15.26
CA PHE A 201 -0.39 7.45 -15.39
C PHE A 201 -1.34 8.51 -14.84
N GLY A 202 -2.66 8.36 -15.01
CA GLY A 202 -3.65 9.27 -14.45
C GLY A 202 -3.60 9.30 -12.91
N ASN A 203 -3.49 8.13 -12.28
CA ASN A 203 -3.37 8.02 -10.82
C ASN A 203 -2.05 8.64 -10.32
N LEU A 204 -0.94 8.37 -11.01
CA LEU A 204 0.35 8.94 -10.65
C LEU A 204 0.39 10.46 -10.82
N LEU A 205 -0.15 11.00 -11.91
CA LEU A 205 -0.24 12.45 -12.11
C LEU A 205 -1.04 13.13 -11.00
N TRP A 206 -2.15 12.50 -10.59
CA TRP A 206 -2.93 12.96 -9.44
C TRP A 206 -2.08 12.92 -8.16
N ALA A 207 -1.40 11.81 -7.88
CA ALA A 207 -0.58 11.65 -6.69
C ALA A 207 0.58 12.67 -6.62
N MET A 208 1.24 12.95 -7.75
CA MET A 208 2.33 13.93 -7.81
C MET A 208 1.87 15.38 -7.55
N SER A 209 0.57 15.67 -7.67
CA SER A 209 0.01 17.00 -7.34
C SER A 209 -0.23 17.20 -5.83
N ILE A 210 -0.20 16.14 -5.02
CA ILE A 210 -0.55 16.18 -3.59
C ILE A 210 0.36 17.11 -2.77
N PRO A 211 1.70 17.07 -2.90
CA PRO A 211 2.56 17.93 -2.09
C PRO A 211 2.26 19.43 -2.26
N ALA A 212 1.86 19.86 -3.46
CA ALA A 212 1.51 21.26 -3.72
C ALA A 212 0.24 21.74 -3.01
N ALA A 213 -0.56 20.80 -2.47
CA ALA A 213 -1.78 21.09 -1.73
C ALA A 213 -1.60 21.08 -0.20
N ILE A 214 -0.40 20.85 0.31
CA ILE A 214 -0.13 20.90 1.76
C ILE A 214 -0.51 22.28 2.31
N GLY A 215 -1.14 22.28 3.48
CA GLY A 215 -1.67 23.51 4.12
C GLY A 215 -2.98 24.03 3.53
N ARG A 216 -3.45 23.52 2.38
CA ARG A 216 -4.72 23.93 1.77
C ARG A 216 -5.90 23.08 2.31
N PRO A 217 -7.13 23.64 2.39
CA PRO A 217 -8.29 22.91 2.89
C PRO A 217 -8.64 21.65 2.05
N GLY A 218 -8.27 21.64 0.76
CA GLY A 218 -8.50 20.52 -0.14
C GLY A 218 -7.49 19.36 -0.04
N PHE A 219 -6.45 19.46 0.81
CA PHE A 219 -5.38 18.45 0.91
C PHE A 219 -5.91 17.03 1.07
N MET A 220 -6.83 16.83 2.03
CA MET A 220 -7.38 15.51 2.34
C MET A 220 -8.23 14.94 1.20
N LEU A 221 -8.97 15.80 0.49
CA LEU A 221 -9.78 15.37 -0.65
C LEU A 221 -8.88 15.00 -1.84
N LEU A 222 -7.80 15.76 -2.05
CA LEU A 222 -6.82 15.45 -3.09
C LEU A 222 -6.11 14.13 -2.79
N LEU A 223 -5.75 13.89 -1.53
CA LEU A 223 -5.15 12.64 -1.06
C LEU A 223 -6.09 11.44 -1.20
N LEU A 224 -7.40 11.62 -1.05
CA LEU A 224 -8.39 10.56 -1.24
C LEU A 224 -8.44 10.04 -2.70
N GLY A 225 -8.15 10.90 -3.69
CA GLY A 225 -8.21 10.56 -5.11
C GLY A 225 -7.42 9.29 -5.47
N PRO A 226 -6.10 9.21 -5.20
CA PRO A 226 -5.31 8.02 -5.50
C PRO A 226 -5.75 6.75 -4.77
N HIS A 227 -6.31 6.90 -3.56
CA HIS A 227 -6.86 5.77 -2.79
C HIS A 227 -8.09 5.18 -3.50
N LEU A 228 -8.96 6.03 -4.05
CA LEU A 228 -10.12 5.59 -4.84
C LEU A 228 -9.69 5.01 -6.19
N LEU A 229 -8.75 5.67 -6.88
CA LEU A 229 -8.23 5.22 -8.18
C LEU A 229 -7.49 3.88 -8.08
N ALA A 230 -6.95 3.51 -6.91
CA ALA A 230 -6.38 2.18 -6.69
C ALA A 230 -7.40 1.04 -6.86
N PHE A 231 -8.70 1.28 -6.73
CA PHE A 231 -9.74 0.29 -7.01
C PHE A 231 -10.18 0.25 -8.47
N ALA A 232 -9.88 1.31 -9.25
CA ALA A 232 -10.37 1.46 -10.61
C ALA A 232 -9.98 0.29 -11.53
N PRO A 233 -8.75 -0.27 -11.50
CA PRO A 233 -8.40 -1.43 -12.34
C PRO A 233 -9.32 -2.63 -12.13
N LEU A 234 -9.69 -2.93 -10.87
CA LEU A 234 -10.59 -4.04 -10.53
C LEU A 234 -12.04 -3.80 -10.98
N LEU A 235 -12.46 -2.53 -11.05
CA LEU A 235 -13.78 -2.16 -11.55
C LEU A 235 -13.82 -2.22 -13.08
N LEU A 236 -12.77 -1.74 -13.75
CA LEU A 236 -12.67 -1.80 -15.21
C LEU A 236 -12.75 -3.24 -15.73
N ASP A 237 -12.12 -4.19 -15.05
CA ASP A 237 -12.18 -5.62 -15.38
C ASP A 237 -13.59 -6.20 -15.43
N LYS A 238 -14.56 -5.57 -14.76
CA LYS A 238 -15.98 -5.97 -14.79
C LYS A 238 -16.79 -5.26 -15.87
N ILE A 239 -16.33 -4.11 -16.33
CA ILE A 239 -17.09 -3.20 -17.21
C ILE A 239 -16.62 -3.33 -18.66
N PHE A 240 -15.31 -3.42 -18.89
CA PHE A 240 -14.73 -3.37 -20.23
C PHE A 240 -14.35 -4.76 -20.76
N PRO A 241 -14.40 -4.97 -22.09
CA PRO A 241 -13.92 -6.19 -22.70
C PRO A 241 -12.41 -6.39 -22.47
N ALA A 242 -11.98 -7.64 -22.28
CA ALA A 242 -10.57 -7.97 -22.04
C ALA A 242 -9.59 -7.44 -23.11
N ARG A 243 -10.07 -7.21 -24.34
CA ARG A 243 -9.27 -6.65 -25.46
C ARG A 243 -8.79 -5.22 -25.21
N THR A 244 -9.52 -4.40 -24.46
CA THR A 244 -9.14 -3.01 -24.16
C THR A 244 -8.36 -2.89 -22.85
N LEU A 245 -8.35 -3.97 -22.06
CA LEU A 245 -7.71 -4.08 -20.74
C LEU A 245 -6.41 -4.89 -20.81
N GLY A 246 -5.53 -4.47 -21.73
CA GLY A 246 -4.17 -4.98 -21.83
C GLY A 246 -3.38 -4.79 -20.54
N GLU A 247 -2.49 -5.73 -20.25
CA GLU A 247 -1.53 -5.59 -19.16
C GLU A 247 -0.45 -4.56 -19.57
N PRO A 248 -0.16 -3.54 -18.76
CA PRO A 248 0.99 -2.69 -19.04
C PRO A 248 2.25 -3.53 -19.06
N THR A 249 3.04 -3.38 -20.12
CA THR A 249 4.33 -4.06 -20.23
C THR A 249 5.21 -3.72 -19.02
N TRP A 250 6.16 -4.60 -18.71
CA TRP A 250 7.14 -4.33 -17.65
C TRP A 250 7.84 -2.98 -17.85
N PHE A 251 8.05 -2.58 -19.11
CA PHE A 251 8.60 -1.28 -19.48
C PHE A 251 7.75 -0.12 -18.95
N TRP A 252 6.42 -0.14 -19.13
CA TRP A 252 5.55 0.92 -18.61
C TRP A 252 5.54 0.96 -17.08
N LYS A 253 5.55 -0.19 -16.41
CA LYS A 253 5.64 -0.27 -14.95
C LYS A 253 6.97 0.34 -14.45
N ALA A 254 8.09 -0.05 -15.07
CA ALA A 254 9.41 0.49 -14.75
C ALA A 254 9.54 1.98 -15.05
N ALA A 255 9.06 2.43 -16.22
CA ALA A 255 9.05 3.84 -16.62
C ALA A 255 8.23 4.69 -15.64
N SER A 256 7.09 4.18 -15.16
CA SER A 256 6.27 4.88 -14.19
C SER A 256 6.99 5.06 -12.83
N MET A 257 7.69 4.03 -12.34
CA MET A 257 8.49 4.13 -11.12
C MET A 257 9.72 5.03 -11.30
N ALA A 258 10.38 4.94 -12.45
CA ALA A 258 11.49 5.82 -12.80
C ALA A 258 11.03 7.29 -12.85
N TRP A 259 9.82 7.55 -13.37
CA TRP A 259 9.24 8.89 -13.36
C TRP A 259 8.96 9.40 -11.94
N VAL A 260 8.37 8.58 -11.06
CA VAL A 260 8.16 8.95 -9.65
C VAL A 260 9.47 9.30 -8.96
N LEU A 261 10.52 8.47 -9.16
CA LEU A 261 11.86 8.75 -8.63
C LEU A 261 12.44 10.03 -9.24
N ALA A 262 12.32 10.23 -10.55
CA ALA A 262 12.82 11.44 -11.21
C ALA A 262 12.16 12.71 -10.67
N VAL A 263 10.84 12.70 -10.44
CA VAL A 263 10.12 13.82 -9.82
C VAL A 263 10.62 14.07 -8.40
N ALA A 264 10.78 13.01 -7.60
CA ALA A 264 11.29 13.12 -6.23
C ALA A 264 12.73 13.66 -6.18
N PHE A 265 13.62 13.15 -7.03
CA PHE A 265 15.01 13.62 -7.14
C PHE A 265 15.10 15.04 -7.68
N LYS A 266 14.25 15.41 -8.64
CA LYS A 266 14.16 16.78 -9.12
C LYS A 266 13.84 17.74 -7.97
N GLY A 267 12.86 17.41 -7.13
CA GLY A 267 12.55 18.22 -5.94
C GLY A 267 13.75 18.41 -5.02
N VAL A 268 14.47 17.33 -4.69
CA VAL A 268 15.68 17.37 -3.85
C VAL A 268 16.78 18.23 -4.48
N SER A 269 16.97 18.10 -5.79
CA SER A 269 17.96 18.87 -6.56
C SER A 269 17.61 20.35 -6.63
N ASP A 270 16.34 20.69 -6.87
CA ASP A 270 15.85 22.06 -6.99
C ASP A 270 16.04 22.83 -5.67
N GLU A 271 15.82 22.16 -4.53
CA GLU A 271 16.09 22.73 -3.18
C GLU A 271 17.56 22.62 -2.73
N LYS A 272 18.45 22.07 -3.58
CA LYS A 272 19.88 21.85 -3.27
C LYS A 272 20.11 21.08 -1.97
N VAL A 273 19.20 20.16 -1.64
CA VAL A 273 19.29 19.35 -0.42
C VAL A 273 20.29 18.21 -0.64
N ALA A 274 21.25 18.08 0.26
CA ALA A 274 22.20 16.96 0.22
C ALA A 274 21.46 15.62 0.41
N PHE A 275 21.83 14.60 -0.36
CA PHE A 275 21.18 13.28 -0.28
C PHE A 275 21.30 12.64 1.11
N GLU A 276 22.35 12.96 1.86
CA GLU A 276 22.49 12.54 3.25
C GLU A 276 21.32 13.01 4.13
N VAL A 277 20.82 14.22 3.90
CA VAL A 277 19.65 14.74 4.62
C VAL A 277 18.42 13.90 4.29
N VAL A 278 18.23 13.52 3.02
CA VAL A 278 17.13 12.63 2.59
C VAL A 278 17.21 11.27 3.29
N LEU A 279 18.41 10.72 3.50
CA LEU A 279 18.56 9.46 4.23
C LEU A 279 18.28 9.63 5.73
N ARG A 280 18.71 10.74 6.34
CA ARG A 280 18.47 11.04 7.76
C ARG A 280 16.98 11.27 8.06
N THR A 281 16.22 11.86 7.13
CA THR A 281 14.78 12.14 7.33
C THR A 281 13.94 10.89 7.52
N LEU A 282 14.42 9.72 7.07
CA LEU A 282 13.77 8.43 7.32
C LEU A 282 13.53 8.19 8.82
N TYR A 283 14.38 8.71 9.70
CA TYR A 283 14.31 8.50 11.16
C TYR A 283 13.96 9.76 11.95
N GLU A 284 13.80 10.91 11.30
CA GLU A 284 13.48 12.18 11.99
C GLU A 284 12.07 12.19 12.59
N HIS A 285 11.12 11.53 11.93
CA HIS A 285 9.73 11.54 12.34
C HIS A 285 9.10 10.16 12.16
N PRO A 286 8.39 9.60 13.16
CA PRO A 286 7.90 8.23 13.11
C PRO A 286 6.89 7.97 11.98
N ALA A 287 6.09 8.96 11.59
CA ALA A 287 5.23 8.82 10.40
C ALA A 287 6.05 8.67 9.10
N VAL A 288 7.16 9.40 8.98
CA VAL A 288 8.08 9.29 7.83
C VAL A 288 8.75 7.92 7.85
N SER A 289 9.20 7.46 9.02
CA SER A 289 9.76 6.11 9.18
C SER A 289 8.76 5.03 8.78
N SER A 290 7.49 5.16 9.19
CA SER A 290 6.44 4.19 8.85
C SER A 290 6.27 4.06 7.34
N VAL A 291 6.13 5.18 6.62
CA VAL A 291 5.94 5.17 5.16
C VAL A 291 7.24 4.79 4.44
N GLY A 292 8.38 5.30 4.87
CA GLY A 292 9.68 5.03 4.26
C GLY A 292 10.09 3.56 4.37
N TRP A 293 9.85 2.91 5.52
CA TRP A 293 10.05 1.47 5.65
C TRP A 293 9.06 0.65 4.83
N ASP A 294 7.81 1.10 4.67
CA ASP A 294 6.86 0.47 3.74
C ASP A 294 7.38 0.53 2.29
N VAL A 295 7.99 1.66 1.89
CA VAL A 295 8.65 1.84 0.59
C VAL A 295 9.84 0.91 0.42
N ILE A 296 10.71 0.80 1.43
CA ILE A 296 11.85 -0.15 1.40
C ILE A 296 11.35 -1.59 1.25
N CYS A 297 10.34 -1.98 2.04
CA CYS A 297 9.73 -3.28 1.94
C CYS A 297 9.07 -3.51 0.57
N CYS A 298 8.44 -2.49 -0.02
CA CYS A 298 7.96 -2.55 -1.40
C CYS A 298 9.10 -2.84 -2.39
N TRP A 299 10.18 -2.06 -2.37
CA TRP A 299 11.34 -2.30 -3.26
C TRP A 299 11.88 -3.72 -3.15
N ILE A 300 12.05 -4.23 -1.93
CA ILE A 300 12.52 -5.60 -1.68
C ILE A 300 11.52 -6.63 -2.23
N SER A 301 10.22 -6.44 -1.95
CA SER A 301 9.17 -7.40 -2.32
C SER A 301 8.94 -7.46 -3.83
N PHE A 302 8.83 -6.29 -4.49
CA PHE A 302 8.69 -6.20 -5.94
C PHE A 302 9.97 -6.63 -6.67
N GLY A 303 11.15 -6.32 -6.11
CA GLY A 303 12.43 -6.81 -6.63
C GLY A 303 12.52 -8.34 -6.57
N ALA A 304 12.18 -8.94 -5.43
CA ALA A 304 12.13 -10.39 -5.28
C ALA A 304 11.13 -11.05 -6.24
N TRP A 305 9.96 -10.43 -6.43
CA TRP A 305 8.95 -10.90 -7.39
C TRP A 305 9.47 -10.88 -8.84
N ALA A 306 10.15 -9.80 -9.23
CA ALA A 306 10.72 -9.66 -10.56
C ALA A 306 11.87 -10.65 -10.81
N VAL A 307 12.80 -10.79 -9.87
CA VAL A 307 13.95 -11.72 -9.98
C VAL A 307 13.50 -13.17 -10.01
N ALA A 308 12.44 -13.52 -9.29
CA ALA A 308 11.86 -14.86 -9.33
C ALA A 308 11.14 -15.18 -10.66
N GLY A 309 11.03 -14.21 -11.59
CA GLY A 309 10.39 -14.39 -12.89
C GLY A 309 8.88 -14.60 -12.80
N LEU A 310 8.22 -14.08 -11.75
CA LEU A 310 6.81 -14.34 -11.45
C LEU A 310 5.83 -13.34 -12.10
N ASN A 311 6.29 -12.53 -13.07
CA ASN A 311 5.50 -11.51 -13.75
C ASN A 311 4.48 -12.07 -14.75
#